data_AF-A0A316I2J3-F1
#
_entry.id   AF-A0A316I2J3-F1
#
_cell.length_a   1.000
_cell.length_b   1.000
_cell.length_c   1.000
_cell.angle_alpha   90.00
_cell.angle_beta   90.00
_cell.angle_gamma   90.00
#
_symmetry.space_group_name_H-M   'P 1'
#
loop_
_entity.id
_entity.type
_entity.pdbx_description
1 polymer ?
#
loop_
_entity_poly.entity_id
_entity_poly.type
_entity_poly.pdbx_seq_one_letter_code
_entity_poly.pdbx_strand_id
1 'polypeptide(L)' 'MKGQSEPRSFRSSDAELIGRSLRGDTDAFVEVISRHETAIGNYLARRVGRQAAEDVLGDVWVAAYESRATYDLSYPEACR' A
#
# COMPACT_ATOMS: atom_id res chain seq x y z
N MET A 1 -33.37 6.77 -23.02
CA MET A 1 -32.64 7.00 -21.76
C MET A 1 -32.31 5.66 -21.11
N LYS A 2 -31.09 5.16 -21.27
CA LYS A 2 -30.51 4.09 -20.45
C LYS A 2 -29.10 4.54 -20.13
N GLY A 3 -28.96 5.34 -19.06
CA GLY A 3 -27.66 5.62 -18.47
C GLY A 3 -27.19 4.34 -17.79
N GLN A 4 -26.36 3.57 -18.50
CA GLN A 4 -25.55 2.55 -17.86
C GLN A 4 -24.51 3.28 -17.02
N SER A 5 -24.79 3.45 -15.73
CA SER A 5 -23.73 3.69 -14.77
C SER A 5 -22.98 2.37 -14.64
N GLU A 6 -21.92 2.20 -15.44
CA GLU A 6 -20.91 1.16 -15.19
C GLU A 6 -20.50 1.25 -13.71
N PRO A 7 -20.44 0.12 -12.96
CA PRO A 7 -19.86 0.18 -11.63
C PRO A 7 -18.43 0.67 -11.83
N ARG A 8 -18.11 1.88 -11.33
CA ARG A 8 -16.72 2.24 -11.08
C ARG A 8 -16.16 1.04 -10.33
N SER A 9 -15.20 0.33 -10.92
CA SER A 9 -14.44 -0.68 -10.21
C SER A 9 -13.87 0.04 -8.99
N PHE A 10 -14.52 -0.13 -7.83
CA PHE A 10 -14.13 0.53 -6.59
C PHE A 10 -12.84 -0.16 -6.18
N ARG A 11 -11.70 0.31 -6.72
CA ARG A 11 -10.40 -0.01 -6.16
C ARG A 11 -10.47 0.36 -4.68
N SER A 12 -10.30 -0.63 -3.81
CA SER A 12 -10.31 -0.40 -2.37
C SER A 12 -9.30 0.67 -2.03
N SER A 13 -9.66 1.61 -1.17
CA SER A 13 -8.72 2.58 -0.60
C SER A 13 -7.63 1.87 0.20
N ASP A 14 -6.51 2.55 0.44
CA ASP A 14 -5.42 1.95 1.25
C ASP A 14 -5.90 1.71 2.68
N ALA A 15 -6.74 2.60 3.23
CA ALA A 15 -7.40 2.36 4.52
C ALA A 15 -8.24 1.07 4.52
N GLU A 16 -9.01 0.80 3.47
CA GLU A 16 -9.79 -0.45 3.38
C GLU A 16 -8.89 -1.69 3.30
N LEU A 17 -7.80 -1.62 2.53
CA LEU A 17 -6.83 -2.70 2.41
C LEU A 17 -6.09 -2.96 3.74
N ILE A 18 -5.67 -1.91 4.43
CA ILE A 18 -5.06 -2.02 5.78
C ILE A 18 -6.06 -2.60 6.77
N GLY A 19 -7.32 -2.14 6.75
CA GLY A 19 -8.38 -2.69 7.59
C GLY A 19 -8.65 -4.18 7.32
N ARG A 20 -8.62 -4.61 6.06
CA ARG A 20 -8.72 -6.04 5.69
C ARG A 20 -7.50 -6.83 6.18
N SER A 21 -6.30 -6.28 5.99
CA SER A 21 -5.05 -6.89 6.47
C SER A 21 -5.04 -7.10 8.00
N LEU A 22 -5.59 -6.16 8.76
CA LEU A 22 -5.74 -6.30 10.22
C LEU A 22 -6.67 -7.45 10.61
N ARG A 23 -7.63 -7.81 9.76
CA ARG A 23 -8.53 -8.95 9.95
C ARG A 23 -7.93 -10.29 9.48
N GLY A 24 -6.67 -10.29 9.05
CA GLY A 24 -5.94 -11.50 8.63
C GLY A 24 -5.93 -11.75 7.13
N ASP A 25 -6.43 -10.82 6.32
CA ASP A 25 -6.35 -10.91 4.86
C ASP A 25 -4.95 -10.50 4.37
N THR A 26 -4.08 -11.48 4.15
CA THR A 26 -2.70 -11.24 3.70
C THR A 26 -2.64 -10.61 2.31
N ASP A 27 -3.55 -10.99 1.42
CA ASP A 27 -3.59 -10.50 0.03
C ASP A 27 -3.90 -9.00 -0.01
N ALA A 28 -4.69 -8.50 0.94
CA ALA A 28 -4.96 -7.07 1.05
C ALA A 28 -3.69 -6.26 1.33
N PHE A 29 -2.74 -6.77 2.11
CA PHE A 29 -1.46 -6.07 2.33
C PHE A 29 -0.53 -6.18 1.13
N VAL A 30 -0.54 -7.33 0.45
CA VAL A 30 0.20 -7.49 -0.82
C VAL A 30 -0.28 -6.48 -1.87
N GLU A 31 -1.58 -6.19 -1.92
CA GLU A 31 -2.11 -5.17 -2.82
C GLU A 31 -1.58 -3.76 -2.49
N VAL A 32 -1.42 -3.42 -1.20
CA VAL A 32 -0.77 -2.16 -0.79
C VAL A 32 0.70 -2.12 -1.25
N ILE A 33 1.43 -3.22 -1.05
CA ILE A 33 2.82 -3.34 -1.53
C ILE A 33 2.87 -3.08 -3.04
N SER A 34 2.11 -3.83 -3.84
CA SER A 34 2.14 -3.72 -5.31
C SER A 34 1.81 -2.32 -5.82
N ARG A 35 0.96 -1.56 -5.11
CA ARG A 35 0.62 -0.17 -5.48
C ARG A 35 1.78 0.80 -5.28
N HIS A 36 2.63 0.55 -4.29
CA HIS A 36 3.62 1.52 -3.80
C HIS A 36 5.08 1.10 -4.02
N GLU A 37 5.34 -0.18 -4.30
CA GLU A 37 6.66 -0.78 -4.50
C GLU A 37 7.50 0.00 -5.52
N THR A 38 6.93 0.34 -6.68
CA THR A 38 7.68 1.09 -7.71
C THR A 38 8.01 2.51 -7.24
N ALA A 39 7.09 3.19 -6.55
CA ALA A 39 7.30 4.58 -6.11
C ALA A 39 8.36 4.64 -5.00
N ILE A 40 8.22 3.79 -3.98
CA ILE A 40 9.14 3.72 -2.84
C ILE A 40 10.49 3.17 -3.28
N GLY A 41 10.53 2.11 -4.10
CA GLY A 41 11.77 1.56 -4.66
C GLY A 41 12.56 2.60 -5.48
N ASN A 42 11.88 3.39 -6.31
CA ASN A 42 12.53 4.48 -7.05
C ASN A 42 13.05 5.59 -6.12
N TYR A 43 12.31 5.92 -5.06
CA TYR A 43 12.76 6.87 -4.06
C TYR A 43 14.01 6.38 -3.31
N LEU A 44 14.00 5.12 -2.86
CA LEU A 44 15.12 4.49 -2.16
C LEU A 44 16.35 4.37 -3.06
N ALA A 45 16.19 3.93 -4.31
CA ALA A 45 17.29 3.83 -5.27
C ALA A 45 18.01 5.18 -5.49
N ARG A 46 17.27 6.30 -5.42
CA ARG A 46 17.86 7.66 -5.49
C ARG A 46 18.59 8.06 -4.22
N ARG A 47 18.21 7.53 -3.05
CA ARG A 47 18.72 7.94 -1.75
C ARG A 47 19.88 7.10 -1.23
N VAL A 48 19.81 5.78 -1.43
CA VAL A 48 20.79 4.80 -0.92
C VAL A 48 21.50 4.03 -2.04
N GLY A 49 21.16 4.29 -3.30
CA GLY A 49 21.68 3.56 -4.46
C GLY A 49 20.89 2.29 -4.77
N ARG A 50 20.92 1.86 -6.04
CA ARG A 50 20.12 0.72 -6.52
C ARG A 50 20.45 -0.60 -5.84
N GLN A 51 21.72 -0.81 -5.47
CA GLN A 51 22.15 -2.08 -4.86
C GLN A 51 21.59 -2.28 -3.45
N ALA A 52 21.45 -1.19 -2.67
CA ALA A 52 20.92 -1.25 -1.30
C ALA A 52 19.39 -1.03 -1.24
N ALA A 53 18.76 -0.61 -2.34
CA ALA A 53 17.36 -0.22 -2.36
C ALA A 53 16.42 -1.39 -2.07
N GLU A 54 16.70 -2.58 -2.59
CA GLU A 54 15.84 -3.77 -2.41
C GLU A 54 15.82 -4.24 -0.95
N ASP A 55 16.99 -4.32 -0.30
CA ASP A 55 17.09 -4.71 1.11
C ASP A 55 16.34 -3.72 2.02
N VAL A 56 16.58 -2.41 1.81
CA VAL A 56 15.89 -1.36 2.56
C VAL A 56 14.38 -1.35 2.27
N LEU A 57 13.97 -1.66 1.04
CA LEU A 57 12.56 -1.76 0.68
C LEU A 57 11.89 -2.89 1.44
N GLY A 58 12.56 -4.04 1.61
CA GLY A 58 12.11 -5.12 2.47
C GLY A 58 11.87 -4.68 3.92
N ASP A 59 12.85 -4.00 4.52
CA ASP A 59 12.74 -3.46 5.89
C ASP A 59 11.58 -2.48 6.05
N VAL A 60 11.37 -1.61 5.04
CA VAL A 60 10.24 -0.68 5.00
C VAL A 60 8.91 -1.42 5.05
N TRP A 61 8.76 -2.51 4.28
CA TRP A 61 7.52 -3.29 4.28
C TRP A 61 7.28 -4.02 5.59
N VAL A 62 8.32 -4.56 6.23
CA VAL A 62 8.22 -5.15 7.57
C VAL A 62 7.76 -4.10 8.58
N ALA A 63 8.41 -2.94 8.61
CA ALA A 63 8.05 -1.85 9.51
C ALA A 63 6.62 -1.34 9.26
N ALA A 64 6.21 -1.22 7.99
CA ALA A 64 4.86 -0.83 7.62
C ALA A 64 3.81 -1.87 8.06
N TYR A 65 4.12 -3.16 7.89
CA TYR A 65 3.23 -4.24 8.33
C TYR A 65 3.05 -4.20 9.85
N GLU A 66 4.11 -4.07 10.63
CA GLU A 66 4.03 -3.98 12.10
C GLU A 66 3.25 -2.73 12.55
N SER A 67 3.50 -1.59 11.90
CA SER A 67 2.86 -0.32 12.23
C SER A 67 1.38 -0.25 11.82
N ARG A 68 0.90 -1.15 10.97
CA ARG A 68 -0.50 -1.11 10.48
C ARG A 68 -1.54 -1.24 11.58
N ALA A 69 -1.18 -1.84 12.73
CA ALA A 69 -2.04 -1.96 13.91
C ALA A 69 -2.41 -0.61 14.55
N THR A 70 -1.57 0.41 14.35
CA THR A 70 -1.79 1.77 14.86
C THR A 70 -2.18 2.74 13.76
N TYR A 71 -2.38 2.26 12.53
CA TYR A 71 -2.76 3.09 11.39
C TYR A 71 -4.17 3.66 11.59
N ASP A 72 -4.30 4.98 11.43
CA ASP A 72 -5.58 5.66 11.48
C ASP A 72 -6.34 5.48 10.16
N LEU A 73 -7.36 4.63 10.18
CA LEU A 73 -8.20 4.30 9.02
C LEU A 73 -9.07 5.47 8.53
N SER A 74 -9.10 6.60 9.24
CA SER A 74 -9.78 7.82 8.75
C SER A 74 -9.03 8.49 7.59
N TYR A 75 -7.77 8.12 7.35
CA TYR A 75 -6.96 8.60 6.22
C TYR A 75 -7.03 7.60 5.04
N PRO A 76 -7.81 7.90 3.98
CA PRO A 76 -8.09 6.96 2.89
C PRO A 76 -6.87 6.66 2.01
N GLU A 77 -5.90 7.56 1.97
CA GLU A 77 -4.62 7.37 1.30
C GLU A 77 -3.51 7.54 2.34
N ALA A 78 -2.56 6.60 2.39
CA ALA A 78 -1.30 6.83 3.07
C ALA A 78 -0.63 8.01 2.33
N CYS A 79 -0.49 9.14 3.02
CA CYS A 79 -0.17 10.43 2.43
C CYS A 79 1.00 10.33 1.43
N ARG A 80 0.74 10.75 0.18
CA ARG A 80 1.68 10.80 -0.95
C ARG A 80 2.88 11.71 -0.69
#